data_AF-A0A7C6KT83-F1
#
_entry.id   AF-A0A7C6KT83-F1
#
_cell.length_a   1.000
_cell.length_b   1.000
_cell.length_c   1.000
_cell.angle_alpha   90.00
_cell.angle_beta   90.00
_cell.angle_gamma   90.00
#
_symmetry.space_group_name_H-M   'P 1'
#
loop_
_entity.id
_entity.type
_entity.pdbx_description
1 polymer ?
#
loop_
_entity_poly.entity_id
_entity_poly.type
_entity_poly.pdbx_seq_one_letter_code
_entity_poly.pdbx_strand_id
1 'polypeptide(L)' 'MQELKVTVEIREENEWFVAVCEEYNLSVKGLTIEDALTELQRKLHEYLEDEQLSVNVSITFMIKMPV' A
#
# COMPACT_ATOMS: atom_id res chain seq x y z
N MET A 1 -12.58 -4.16 15.96
CA MET A 1 -11.62 -4.26 14.84
C MET A 1 -11.14 -2.86 14.57
N GLN A 2 -9.83 -2.65 14.45
CA GLN A 2 -9.33 -1.34 14.04
C GLN A 2 -9.32 -1.33 12.51
N GLU A 3 -9.85 -0.29 11.89
CA GLU A 3 -9.83 -0.13 10.44
C GLU A 3 -8.75 0.91 10.14
N LEU A 4 -7.73 0.48 9.39
CA LEU A 4 -6.70 1.39 8.91
C LEU A 4 -7.01 1.71 7.46
N LYS A 5 -7.49 2.92 7.26
CA LYS A 5 -7.68 3.45 5.92
C LYS A 5 -6.39 4.14 5.52
N VAL A 6 -5.78 3.66 4.43
CA VAL A 6 -4.58 4.28 3.87
C VAL A 6 -4.84 4.71 2.44
N THR A 7 -4.31 5.86 2.09
CA THR A 7 -4.34 6.41 0.73
C THR A 7 -3.15 5.86 -0.02
N VAL A 8 -3.44 5.27 -1.18
CA VAL A 8 -2.41 4.75 -2.07
C VAL A 8 -2.53 5.47 -3.39
N GLU A 9 -1.45 6.12 -3.80
CA GLU A 9 -1.35 6.68 -5.13
C GLU A 9 -0.69 5.66 -6.05
N ILE A 10 -1.35 5.37 -7.17
CA ILE A 10 -0.80 4.53 -8.22
C ILE A 10 -0.31 5.43 -9.34
N ARG A 11 0.98 5.32 -9.66
CA ARG A 11 1.62 6.01 -10.79
C ARG A 11 2.05 4.98 -11.81
N GLU A 12 1.75 5.22 -13.07
CA GLU A 12 2.33 4.43 -14.16
C GLU A 12 3.67 5.07 -14.56
N GLU A 13 4.76 4.33 -14.39
CA GLU A 13 6.11 4.74 -14.77
C GLU A 13 6.67 3.75 -15.79
N ASN A 14 6.57 4.13 -17.07
CA ASN A 14 7.00 3.33 -18.23
C ASN A 14 6.24 2.00 -18.34
N GLU A 15 6.85 0.91 -17.88
CA GLU A 15 6.31 -0.46 -17.90
C GLU A 15 5.94 -0.96 -16.49
N TRP A 16 6.02 -0.08 -15.49
CA TRP A 16 5.80 -0.40 -14.07
C TRP A 16 4.67 0.43 -13.48
N PHE A 17 3.93 -0.17 -12.56
CA PHE A 17 3.00 0.51 -11.68
C PHE A 17 3.65 0.72 -10.32
N VAL A 18 3.78 1.97 -9.91
CA VAL A 18 4.36 2.37 -8.62
C VAL A 18 3.23 2.71 -7.67
N ALA A 19 3.12 1.93 -6.60
CA ALA A 19 2.17 2.17 -5.52
C ALA A 19 2.87 2.89 -4.37
N VAL A 20 2.37 4.07 -4.02
CA VAL A 20 2.93 4.94 -2.99
C VAL A 20 1.90 5.15 -1.89
N CYS A 21 2.26 4.80 -0.66
CA CYS A 21 1.51 5.12 0.55
C CYS A 21 2.29 6.18 1.35
N GLU A 22 1.89 7.44 1.22
CA GLU A 22 2.58 8.56 1.88
C GLU A 22 2.46 8.51 3.41
N GLU A 23 1.33 8.00 3.92
CA GLU A 23 1.05 7.91 5.37
C GLU A 23 2.10 7.07 6.12
N TYR A 24 2.62 6.04 5.47
CA TYR A 24 3.63 5.14 6.02
C TYR A 24 4.99 5.29 5.35
N ASN A 25 5.14 6.28 4.45
CA ASN A 25 6.34 6.47 3.63
C ASN A 25 6.79 5.17 2.93
N LEU A 26 5.82 4.38 2.46
CA LEU A 26 6.05 3.11 1.79
C LEU A 26 5.83 3.27 0.28
N SER A 27 6.78 2.79 -0.50
CA SER A 27 6.66 2.73 -1.96
C SER A 27 7.07 1.35 -2.45
N VAL A 28 6.30 0.83 -3.40
CA VAL A 28 6.57 -0.44 -4.09
C VAL A 28 6.26 -0.31 -5.57
N LYS A 29 6.81 -1.22 -6.36
CA LYS A 29 6.56 -1.28 -7.81
C LYS A 29 6.13 -2.68 -8.19
N GLY A 30 5.23 -2.78 -9.15
CA GLY A 30 4.75 -4.02 -9.73
C GLY A 30 4.63 -3.90 -11.25
N LEU A 31 4.63 -5.05 -11.95
CA LEU A 31 4.33 -5.09 -13.37
C LEU A 31 2.84 -4.81 -13.64
N THR A 32 2.01 -5.07 -12.64
CA THR A 32 0.58 -4.78 -12.64
C THR A 32 0.22 -3.98 -11.38
N ILE A 33 -0.95 -3.33 -11.42
CA ILE A 33 -1.50 -2.64 -10.25
C ILE A 33 -1.72 -3.63 -9.10
N GLU A 34 -2.16 -4.85 -9.39
CA GLU A 34 -2.39 -5.91 -8.39
C GLU A 34 -1.07 -6.34 -7.72
N ASP A 35 0.01 -6.51 -8.49
CA ASP A 35 1.34 -6.82 -7.93
C ASP A 35 1.81 -5.70 -7.00
N ALA A 36 1.69 -4.45 -7.44
CA ALA A 36 2.10 -3.30 -6.65
C ALA A 36 1.28 -3.20 -5.35
N LEU A 37 -0.04 -3.38 -5.41
CA LEU A 37 -0.90 -3.34 -4.23
C LEU A 37 -0.63 -4.52 -3.29
N THR A 38 -0.39 -5.73 -3.82
CA THR A 38 -0.09 -6.92 -3.01
C THR A 38 1.21 -6.75 -2.24
N GLU A 39 2.26 -6.27 -2.92
CA GLU A 39 3.55 -6.01 -2.28
C GLU A 39 3.46 -4.86 -1.26
N LEU A 40 2.65 -3.84 -1.55
CA LEU A 40 2.41 -2.72 -0.61
C LEU A 40 1.71 -3.23 0.63
N GLN A 41 0.67 -4.06 0.47
CA GLN A 41 -0.05 -4.67 1.57
C GLN A 41 0.86 -5.51 2.44
N ARG A 42 1.75 -6.32 1.84
CA ARG A 42 2.72 -7.11 2.61
C ARG A 42 3.65 -6.21 3.41
N LYS A 43 4.26 -5.20 2.80
CA LYS A 43 5.13 -4.25 3.50
C LYS A 43 4.41 -3.50 4.62
N LEU A 44 3.15 -3.14 4.41
CA LEU A 44 2.35 -2.43 5.41
C LEU A 44 2.05 -3.35 6.60
N HIS A 45 1.73 -4.62 6.35
CA HIS A 45 1.62 -5.63 7.42
C HIS A 45 2.94 -5.79 8.17
N GLU A 46 4.06 -5.99 7.46
CA GLU A 46 5.39 -6.13 8.07
C GLU A 46 5.74 -4.91 8.94
N TYR A 47 5.42 -3.69 8.49
CA TYR A 47 5.61 -2.45 9.25
C TYR A 47 4.76 -2.41 10.53
N LEU A 48 3.47 -2.76 10.43
CA LEU A 48 2.55 -2.75 11.57
C LEU A 48 2.87 -3.84 12.60
N GLU A 49 3.36 -5.00 12.13
CA GLU A 49 3.85 -6.08 12.98
C GLU A 49 5.06 -5.64 13.79
N ASP A 50 6.02 -4.93 13.17
CA ASP A 50 7.21 -4.38 13.85
C ASP A 50 6.83 -3.33 14.91
N GLU A 51 5.86 -2.46 14.61
CA GLU A 51 5.36 -1.44 15.55
C GLU A 51 4.44 -2.03 16.67
N GLN A 52 4.26 -3.35 16.74
CA GLN A 52 3.36 -4.03 17.69
C GLN A 52 1.91 -3.51 17.67
N LEU A 53 1.50 -2.87 16.57
CA LEU A 53 0.13 -2.45 16.30
C LEU A 53 -0.67 -3.70 15.96
N SER A 54 -1.14 -4.38 17.01
CA SER A 54 -1.96 -5.60 17.01
C SER A 54 -2.64 -5.91 15.67
N VAL A 55 -2.20 -7.02 15.07
CA VAL A 55 -2.49 -7.71 13.79
C VAL A 55 -3.97 -7.92 13.38
N ASN A 56 -4.93 -7.17 13.93
CA ASN A 56 -6.35 -7.26 13.58
C ASN A 56 -6.87 -5.95 12.98
N VAL A 57 -6.06 -5.43 12.05
CA VAL A 57 -6.31 -4.17 11.33
C VAL A 57 -6.80 -4.49 9.92
N SER A 58 -8.02 -4.07 9.60
CA SER A 58 -8.52 -4.13 8.23
C SER A 58 -7.93 -2.97 7.44
N ILE A 59 -7.08 -3.26 6.46
CA ILE A 59 -6.45 -2.23 5.60
C ILE A 59 -7.39 -1.94 4.44
N THR A 60 -7.79 -0.67 4.30
CA THR A 60 -8.57 -0.19 3.16
C THR A 60 -7.70 0.71 2.30
N PHE A 61 -7.41 0.28 1.06
CA PHE A 61 -6.68 1.08 0.09
C PHE A 61 -7.62 2.05 -0.63
N MET A 62 -7.40 3.35 -0.43
CA MET A 62 -8.04 4.38 -1.25
C MET A 62 -7.12 4.72 -2.41
N ILE A 63 -7.37 4.06 -3.55
CA ILE A 63 -6.55 4.21 -4.75
C ILE A 63 -6.87 5.54 -5.43
N LYS A 64 -5.84 6.38 -5.61
CA LYS A 64 -5.89 7.55 -6.48
C LYS A 64 -5.03 7.28 -7.70
N MET A 65 -5.65 7.33 -8.88
CA MET A 65 -4.97 7.35 -10.16
C MET A 65 -5.16 8.75 -10.75
N PRO A 66 -4.09 9.51 -11.02
CA PRO A 66 -4.20 10.72 -11.81
C PRO A 66 -4.63 10.31 -13.23
N VAL A 67 -5.81 10.78 -13.64
CA VAL A 67 -6.35 10.65 -15.02
C VAL A 67 -5.68 11.68 -15.91
#